data_AF-A0A1S6EWS1-F1
#
_entry.id   AF-A0A1S6EWS1-F1
#
_cell.length_a   1.000
_cell.length_b   1.000
_cell.length_c   1.000
_cell.angle_alpha   90.00
_cell.angle_beta   90.00
_cell.angle_gamma   90.00
#
_symmetry.space_group_name_H-M   'P 1'
#
loop_
_entity.id
_entity.type
_entity.pdbx_description
1 polymer ?
#
loop_
_entity_poly.entity_id
_entity_poly.type
_entity_poly.pdbx_seq_one_letter_code
_entity_poly.pdbx_strand_id
1 'polypeptide(L)'
;MSQPYRKRSPETWTAARGAYLGGLTAEEVCARFDLGESAFHKRKREEGWRRADQDDPPPEDPAPDDDLPDIDDAALADLAFRRMSVEARRGRLNRALAWGRLRDMALRQIADRARLEARIAQAASRASIDRLNEINATARSIVHSARVVGHVADLAEHPPSAREVQEVQDVQSVSPLSRAERCRQAARARKTGPP
;
A
#
# COMPACT_ATOMS: atom_id res chain seq x y z
N MET A 1 37.08 -36.99 16.91
CA MET A 1 37.06 -37.85 18.10
C MET A 1 35.88 -38.80 17.94
N SER A 2 36.13 -40.06 17.54
CA SER A 2 35.05 -41.03 17.33
C SER A 2 34.53 -41.47 18.69
N GLN A 3 33.26 -41.21 18.99
CA GLN A 3 32.64 -41.64 20.25
C GLN A 3 32.75 -43.17 20.37
N PRO A 4 33.17 -43.71 21.52
CA PRO A 4 33.24 -45.16 21.72
C PRO A 4 31.87 -45.78 21.46
N TYR A 5 31.84 -46.83 20.65
CA TYR A 5 30.62 -47.55 20.27
C TYR A 5 29.93 -48.11 21.53
N ARG A 6 28.97 -47.36 22.06
CA ARG A 6 28.26 -47.71 23.30
C ARG A 6 27.05 -48.55 22.95
N LYS A 7 27.17 -49.87 23.10
CA LYS A 7 26.01 -50.77 23.04
C LYS A 7 25.07 -50.40 24.19
N ARG A 8 23.88 -49.90 23.85
CA ARG A 8 22.82 -49.57 24.83
C ARG A 8 22.11 -50.84 25.28
N SER A 9 21.62 -50.84 26.52
CA SER A 9 20.92 -52.01 27.07
C SER A 9 19.60 -52.26 26.31
N PRO A 10 19.10 -53.51 26.29
CA PRO A 10 17.78 -53.82 25.73
C PRO A 10 16.65 -53.00 26.36
N GLU A 11 16.78 -52.67 27.64
CA GLU A 11 15.82 -51.83 28.37
C GLU A 11 15.74 -50.41 27.79
N THR A 12 16.87 -49.77 27.48
CA THR A 12 16.88 -48.45 26.84
C THR A 12 16.17 -48.46 25.50
N TRP A 13 16.35 -49.52 24.71
CA TRP A 13 15.67 -49.67 23.43
C TRP A 13 14.17 -49.91 23.57
N THR A 14 13.75 -50.64 24.61
CA THR A 14 12.33 -50.84 24.93
C THR A 14 11.67 -49.52 25.34
N ALA A 15 12.34 -48.73 26.18
CA ALA A 15 11.87 -47.39 26.57
C ALA A 15 11.81 -46.43 25.38
N ALA A 16 12.81 -46.46 24.49
CA ALA A 16 12.84 -45.66 23.28
C ALA A 16 11.72 -46.04 22.29
N ARG A 17 11.42 -47.33 22.17
CA ARG A 17 10.26 -47.81 21.38
C ARG A 17 8.95 -47.28 21.95
N GLY A 18 8.75 -47.40 23.26
CA GLY A 18 7.55 -46.89 23.93
C GLY A 18 7.38 -45.38 23.73
N ALA A 19 8.46 -44.62 23.86
CA ALA A 19 8.47 -43.18 23.61
C ALA A 19 8.14 -42.84 22.14
N TYR A 20 8.71 -43.58 21.19
CA TYR A 20 8.44 -43.39 19.76
C TYR A 20 7.00 -43.72 19.38
N LEU A 21 6.46 -44.82 19.90
CA LEU A 21 5.06 -45.20 19.66
C LEU A 21 4.08 -44.29 20.40
N GLY A 22 4.46 -43.74 21.54
CA GLY A 22 3.70 -42.71 22.27
C GLY A 22 3.75 -41.31 21.65
N GLY A 23 4.15 -41.18 20.37
CA GLY A 23 4.02 -39.94 19.60
C GLY A 23 5.28 -39.06 19.51
N LEU A 24 6.36 -39.34 20.24
CA LEU A 24 7.60 -38.57 20.08
C LEU A 24 8.27 -38.81 18.73
N THR A 25 8.94 -37.78 18.20
CA THR A 25 9.69 -37.90 16.94
C THR A 25 10.98 -38.70 17.14
N ALA A 26 11.52 -39.25 16.06
CA ALA A 26 12.77 -40.03 16.11
C ALA A 26 13.95 -39.19 16.63
N GLU A 27 14.01 -37.90 16.29
CA GLU A 27 15.02 -36.95 16.76
C GLU A 27 14.92 -36.73 18.27
N GLU A 28 13.72 -36.47 18.78
CA GLU A 28 13.47 -36.29 20.22
C GLU A 28 13.79 -37.56 21.02
N VAL A 29 13.41 -38.73 20.49
CA VAL A 29 13.72 -40.03 21.12
C VAL A 29 15.24 -40.25 21.14
N CYS A 30 15.95 -39.98 20.04
CA CYS A 30 17.39 -40.13 19.98
C CYS A 30 18.11 -39.18 20.95
N ALA A 31 17.68 -37.93 21.03
CA ALA A 31 18.20 -36.95 21.98
C ALA A 31 17.93 -37.36 23.44
N ARG A 32 16.72 -37.87 23.74
CA ARG A 32 16.31 -38.24 25.11
C ARG A 32 17.03 -39.47 25.64
N PHE A 33 17.27 -40.47 24.80
CA PHE A 33 17.88 -41.74 25.21
C PHE A 33 19.35 -41.88 24.80
N ASP A 34 19.96 -40.80 24.29
CA ASP A 34 21.36 -40.76 23.83
C ASP A 34 21.66 -41.90 22.83
N LEU A 35 20.77 -42.00 21.83
CA LEU A 35 20.82 -42.99 20.74
C LEU A 35 21.30 -42.33 19.46
N GLY A 36 22.10 -43.07 18.68
CA GLY A 36 22.44 -42.64 17.32
C GLY A 36 21.27 -42.86 16.37
N GLU A 37 20.89 -41.83 15.61
CA GLU A 37 19.79 -41.88 14.64
C GLU A 37 19.91 -43.04 13.66
N SER A 38 21.10 -43.30 13.11
CA SER A 38 21.33 -44.40 12.17
C SER A 38 21.02 -45.77 12.79
N ALA A 39 21.39 -45.98 14.06
CA ALA A 39 21.10 -47.23 14.76
C ALA A 39 19.61 -47.34 15.09
N PHE A 40 18.98 -46.23 15.45
CA PHE A 40 17.54 -46.15 15.69
C PHE A 40 16.75 -46.48 14.42
N HIS A 41 17.07 -45.87 13.28
CA HIS A 41 16.40 -46.15 12.00
C HIS A 41 16.62 -47.57 11.49
N LYS A 42 17.81 -48.16 11.72
CA LYS A 42 18.07 -49.56 11.38
C LYS A 42 17.14 -50.47 12.20
N ARG A 43 17.13 -50.30 13.52
CA ARG A 43 16.35 -51.13 14.43
C ARG A 43 14.85 -50.94 14.26
N LYS A 44 14.39 -49.70 14.04
CA LYS A 44 13.01 -49.36 13.68
C LYS A 44 12.52 -50.15 12.46
N ARG A 45 13.37 -50.30 11.42
CA ARG A 45 13.06 -51.07 10.22
C ARG A 45 13.04 -52.57 10.49
N GLU A 46 14.03 -53.08 11.22
CA GLU A 46 14.15 -54.50 11.57
C GLU A 46 12.98 -54.99 12.45
N GLU A 47 12.57 -54.17 13.43
CA GLU A 47 11.48 -54.47 14.36
C GLU A 47 10.12 -53.91 13.92
N GLY A 48 10.06 -53.29 12.74
CA GLY A 48 8.82 -52.88 12.09
C GLY A 48 8.02 -51.80 12.81
N TRP A 49 8.65 -50.86 13.53
CA TRP A 49 7.91 -49.79 14.20
C TRP A 49 7.37 -48.79 13.17
N ARG A 50 6.07 -48.84 12.87
CA ARG A 50 5.44 -47.98 11.86
C ARG A 50 4.90 -46.72 12.51
N ARG A 51 4.82 -45.65 11.72
CA ARG A 51 4.15 -44.41 12.16
C ARG A 51 2.64 -44.61 12.34
N ALA A 52 2.04 -45.55 11.63
CA ALA A 52 0.64 -45.92 11.82
C ALA A 52 0.37 -46.59 13.19
N ASP A 53 1.41 -47.06 13.88
CA ASP A 53 1.30 -47.63 15.23
C ASP A 53 1.46 -46.53 16.30
N GLN A 54 1.65 -45.27 15.91
CA GLN A 54 1.63 -44.14 16.85
C GLN A 54 0.17 -43.80 17.14
N ASP A 55 -0.15 -43.56 18.41
CA ASP A 55 -1.44 -42.98 18.76
C ASP A 55 -1.63 -41.67 17.99
N ASP A 56 -2.86 -41.41 17.53
CA ASP A 56 -3.17 -40.14 16.88
C ASP A 56 -2.73 -39.01 17.82
N PRO A 57 -1.96 -38.03 17.31
CA PRO A 57 -1.56 -36.92 18.14
C PRO A 57 -2.82 -36.25 18.69
N PRO A 58 -2.84 -35.89 19.99
CA PRO A 58 -3.97 -35.13 20.51
C PRO A 58 -4.13 -33.88 19.64
N PRO A 59 -5.38 -33.47 19.34
CA PRO A 59 -5.60 -32.23 18.62
C PRO A 59 -4.78 -31.13 19.29
N GLU A 60 -4.00 -30.41 18.49
CA GLU A 60 -3.24 -29.26 18.99
C GLU A 60 -4.28 -28.31 19.58
N ASP A 61 -4.29 -28.13 20.91
CA ASP A 61 -5.14 -27.12 21.53
C ASP A 61 -4.78 -25.79 20.85
N PRO A 62 -5.76 -25.08 20.25
CA PRO A 62 -5.48 -23.77 19.70
C PRO A 62 -4.87 -22.95 20.83
N ALA A 63 -3.69 -22.38 20.58
CA ALA A 63 -3.05 -21.55 21.58
C ALA A 63 -4.08 -20.52 22.07
N PRO A 64 -4.20 -20.28 23.39
CA PRO A 64 -5.11 -19.25 23.88
C PRO A 64 -4.67 -17.92 23.24
N ASP A 65 -5.59 -17.28 22.50
CA ASP A 65 -5.41 -16.15 21.55
C ASP A 65 -4.86 -16.49 20.16
N ASP A 66 -5.59 -17.29 19.38
CA ASP A 66 -5.40 -17.41 17.92
C ASP A 66 -6.11 -16.29 17.12
N ASP A 67 -6.87 -15.42 17.81
CA ASP A 67 -7.37 -14.19 17.21
C ASP A 67 -6.29 -13.11 17.24
N LEU A 68 -6.01 -12.53 16.07
CA LEU A 68 -5.17 -11.35 16.00
C LEU A 68 -5.88 -10.26 16.82
N PRO A 69 -5.22 -9.67 17.85
CA PRO A 69 -5.87 -8.67 18.67
C PRO A 69 -6.34 -7.51 17.80
N ASP A 70 -7.49 -6.90 18.12
CA ASP A 70 -8.00 -5.73 17.41
C ASP A 70 -7.07 -4.53 17.67
N ILE A 71 -6.07 -4.37 16.79
CA ILE A 71 -5.01 -3.38 16.89
C ILE A 71 -4.87 -2.66 15.56
N ASP A 72 -4.47 -1.38 15.62
CA ASP A 72 -4.21 -0.61 14.41
C ASP A 72 -2.98 -1.13 13.63
N ASP A 73 -2.84 -0.69 12.39
CA ASP A 73 -1.76 -1.11 11.49
C ASP A 73 -0.36 -0.78 12.04
N ALA A 74 -0.22 0.28 12.85
CA ALA A 74 1.06 0.68 13.43
C ALA A 74 1.47 -0.28 14.55
N ALA A 75 0.55 -0.56 15.47
CA ALA A 75 0.71 -1.54 16.53
C ALA A 75 0.95 -2.95 15.96
N LEU A 76 0.26 -3.31 14.87
CA LEU A 76 0.49 -4.57 14.16
C LEU A 76 1.90 -4.66 13.59
N ALA A 77 2.39 -3.60 12.94
CA ALA A 77 3.75 -3.55 12.41
C ALA A 77 4.81 -3.74 13.50
N ASP A 78 4.62 -3.10 14.66
CA ASP A 78 5.50 -3.22 15.82
C ASP A 78 5.48 -4.61 16.45
N LEU A 79 4.29 -5.19 16.64
CA LEU A 79 4.11 -6.55 17.13
C LEU A 79 4.81 -7.55 16.22
N ALA A 80 4.55 -7.45 14.91
CA ALA A 80 5.13 -8.31 13.90
C ALA A 80 6.66 -8.19 13.88
N PHE A 81 7.21 -6.97 14.02
CA PHE A 81 8.66 -6.76 14.12
C PHE A 81 9.27 -7.48 15.34
N ARG A 82 8.68 -7.29 16.53
CA ARG A 82 9.15 -7.94 17.77
C ARG A 82 9.13 -9.46 17.63
N ARG A 83 8.07 -10.01 17.06
CA ARG A 83 7.90 -11.46 16.90
C ARG A 83 8.87 -12.03 15.86
N MET A 84 9.06 -11.33 14.74
CA MET A 84 10.10 -11.64 13.76
C MET A 84 11.49 -11.73 14.42
N SER A 85 11.88 -10.74 15.22
CA SER A 85 13.18 -10.72 15.90
C SER A 85 13.34 -11.85 16.93
N VAL A 86 12.26 -12.27 17.59
CA VAL A 86 12.27 -13.42 18.50
C VAL A 86 12.47 -14.73 17.72
N GLU A 87 11.73 -14.93 16.63
CA GLU A 87 11.80 -16.15 15.82
C GLU A 87 13.15 -16.27 15.09
N ALA A 88 13.69 -15.16 14.60
CA ALA A 88 15.01 -15.11 13.98
C ALA A 88 16.12 -15.51 14.97
N ARG A 89 16.08 -15.00 16.21
CA ARG A 89 17.04 -15.38 17.27
C ARG A 89 16.94 -16.85 17.67
N ARG A 90 15.77 -17.48 17.46
CA ARG A 90 15.54 -18.92 17.70
C ARG A 90 15.90 -19.79 16.49
N GLY A 91 16.47 -19.22 15.42
CA GLY A 91 16.84 -19.94 14.20
C GLY A 91 15.65 -20.33 13.30
N ARG A 92 14.43 -19.90 13.63
CA ARG A 92 13.21 -20.26 12.89
C ARG A 92 12.93 -19.26 11.78
N LEU A 93 13.78 -19.27 10.75
CA LEU A 93 13.79 -18.28 9.67
C LEU A 93 12.45 -18.22 8.91
N ASN A 94 11.80 -19.35 8.64
CA ASN A 94 10.51 -19.36 7.94
C ASN A 94 9.41 -18.64 8.73
N ARG A 95 9.39 -18.79 10.06
CA ARG A 95 8.46 -18.05 10.92
C ARG A 95 8.82 -16.57 11.00
N ALA A 96 10.11 -16.25 11.09
CA ALA A 96 10.55 -14.86 11.05
C ALA A 96 10.12 -14.16 9.76
N LEU A 97 10.29 -14.81 8.60
CA LEU A 97 9.85 -14.27 7.31
C LEU A 97 8.34 -14.10 7.22
N ALA A 98 7.55 -15.00 7.82
CA ALA A 98 6.10 -14.85 7.90
C ALA A 98 5.70 -13.57 8.66
N TRP A 99 6.32 -13.33 9.82
CA TRP A 99 6.13 -12.09 10.58
C TRP A 99 6.65 -10.85 9.84
N GLY A 100 7.75 -10.97 9.10
CA GLY A 100 8.26 -9.89 8.24
C GLY A 100 7.26 -9.47 7.16
N ARG A 101 6.63 -10.43 6.48
CA ARG A 101 5.58 -10.14 5.48
C ARG A 101 4.37 -9.43 6.10
N LEU A 102 3.97 -9.84 7.30
CA LEU A 102 2.86 -9.22 8.02
C LEU A 102 3.16 -7.76 8.37
N ARG A 103 4.38 -7.49 8.87
CA ARG A 103 4.87 -6.13 9.12
C ARG A 103 4.83 -5.27 7.86
N ASP A 104 5.35 -5.79 6.75
CA ASP A 104 5.42 -5.02 5.50
C ASP A 104 4.02 -4.74 4.93
N MET A 105 3.07 -5.65 5.13
CA MET A 105 1.67 -5.43 4.78
C MET A 105 1.08 -4.26 5.57
N ALA A 106 1.25 -4.25 6.89
CA ALA A 106 0.72 -3.19 7.75
C ALA A 106 1.34 -1.81 7.40
N LEU A 107 2.66 -1.76 7.17
CA LEU A 107 3.33 -0.54 6.72
C LEU A 107 2.83 -0.03 5.36
N ARG A 108 2.50 -0.93 4.43
CA ARG A 108 1.88 -0.54 3.16
C ARG A 108 0.49 0.09 3.38
N GLN A 109 -0.33 -0.51 4.23
CA GLN A 109 -1.67 0.01 4.54
C GLN A 109 -1.60 1.42 5.17
N ILE A 110 -0.66 1.66 6.08
CA ILE A 110 -0.41 3.00 6.65
C ILE A 110 -0.08 4.00 5.54
N ALA A 111 0.85 3.64 4.64
CA ALA A 111 1.25 4.52 3.55
C ALA A 111 0.10 4.79 2.57
N ASP A 112 -0.72 3.78 2.27
CA ASP A 112 -1.87 3.92 1.37
C ASP A 112 -2.96 4.81 1.97
N ARG A 113 -3.23 4.68 3.27
CA ARG A 113 -4.16 5.57 3.99
C ARG A 113 -3.67 7.01 3.97
N ALA A 114 -2.39 7.25 4.27
CA ALA A 114 -1.80 8.59 4.21
C ALA A 114 -1.86 9.20 2.80
N ARG A 115 -1.64 8.40 1.74
CA ARG A 115 -1.80 8.85 0.34
C ARG A 115 -3.23 9.24 0.02
N LEU A 116 -4.21 8.45 0.48
CA LEU A 116 -5.62 8.73 0.27
C LEU A 116 -6.04 10.03 0.97
N GLU A 117 -5.64 10.20 2.22
CA GLU A 117 -5.89 11.41 3.00
C GLU A 117 -5.27 12.65 2.33
N ALA A 118 -4.02 12.54 1.85
CA ALA A 118 -3.38 13.62 1.12
C ALA A 118 -4.12 13.98 -0.17
N ARG A 119 -4.62 12.99 -0.92
CA ARG A 119 -5.43 13.23 -2.13
C ARG A 119 -6.74 13.94 -1.81
N ILE A 120 -7.42 13.53 -0.74
CA ILE A 120 -8.66 14.17 -0.29
C ILE A 120 -8.37 15.63 0.12
N ALA A 121 -7.32 15.86 0.91
CA ALA A 121 -6.92 17.19 1.34
C ALA A 121 -6.54 18.11 0.16
N GLN A 122 -5.83 17.57 -0.84
CA GLN A 122 -5.50 18.31 -2.07
C GLN A 122 -6.75 18.65 -2.88
N ALA A 123 -7.69 17.72 -3.02
CA ALA A 123 -8.95 17.96 -3.72
C ALA A 123 -9.77 19.06 -3.01
N ALA A 124 -9.86 18.99 -1.69
CA ALA A 124 -10.53 20.03 -0.88
C ALA A 124 -9.85 21.40 -1.02
N SER A 125 -8.51 21.43 -1.02
CA SER A 125 -7.74 22.67 -1.22
C SER A 125 -7.99 23.27 -2.60
N ARG A 126 -7.99 22.43 -3.65
CA ARG A 126 -8.26 22.86 -5.03
C ARG A 126 -9.68 23.42 -5.17
N ALA A 127 -10.68 22.73 -4.65
CA ALA A 127 -12.07 23.20 -4.64
C ALA A 127 -12.20 24.56 -3.94
N SER A 128 -11.44 24.79 -2.86
CA SER A 128 -11.41 26.07 -2.16
C SER A 128 -10.79 27.19 -3.02
N ILE A 129 -9.70 26.91 -3.71
CA ILE A 129 -9.06 27.84 -4.65
C ILE A 129 -10.00 28.18 -5.81
N ASP A 130 -10.66 27.18 -6.40
CA ASP A 130 -11.60 27.36 -7.50
C ASP A 130 -12.77 28.27 -7.07
N ARG A 131 -13.32 28.04 -5.86
CA ARG A 131 -14.37 28.89 -5.28
C ARG A 131 -13.92 30.35 -5.07
N LEU A 132 -12.68 30.57 -4.62
CA LEU A 132 -12.13 31.92 -4.49
C LEU A 132 -11.97 32.61 -5.86
N ASN A 133 -11.58 31.87 -6.88
CA ASN A 133 -11.47 32.38 -8.24
C ASN A 133 -12.85 32.77 -8.81
N GLU A 134 -13.89 31.98 -8.54
CA GLU A 134 -15.27 32.30 -8.91
C GLU A 134 -15.76 33.58 -8.24
N ILE A 135 -15.49 33.75 -6.93
CA ILE A 135 -15.82 34.98 -6.18
C ILE A 135 -15.08 36.19 -6.77
N ASN A 136 -13.79 36.04 -7.10
CA ASN A 136 -13.02 37.12 -7.71
C ASN A 136 -13.52 37.47 -9.12
N ALA A 137 -13.92 36.47 -9.91
CA ALA A 137 -14.48 36.70 -11.24
C ALA A 137 -15.82 37.43 -11.18
N THR A 138 -16.71 37.03 -10.27
CA THR A 138 -17.99 37.71 -10.03
C THR A 138 -17.79 39.14 -9.55
N ALA A 139 -16.89 39.39 -8.60
CA ALA A 139 -16.55 40.75 -8.15
C ALA A 139 -16.04 41.63 -9.31
N ARG A 140 -15.15 41.10 -10.15
CA ARG A 140 -14.66 41.83 -11.35
C ARG A 140 -15.78 42.12 -12.35
N SER A 141 -16.69 41.17 -12.56
CA SER A 141 -17.84 41.37 -13.42
C SER A 141 -18.77 42.45 -12.89
N ILE A 142 -19.04 42.49 -11.58
CA ILE A 142 -19.85 43.55 -10.96
C ILE A 142 -19.21 44.92 -11.18
N VAL A 143 -17.90 45.05 -10.92
CA VAL A 143 -17.16 46.29 -11.16
C VAL A 143 -17.19 46.70 -12.63
N HIS A 144 -17.04 45.75 -13.56
CA HIS A 144 -17.14 46.02 -14.99
C HIS A 144 -18.53 46.50 -15.38
N SER A 145 -19.59 45.82 -14.93
CA SER A 145 -20.98 46.23 -15.18
C SER A 145 -21.27 47.63 -14.62
N ALA A 146 -20.81 47.94 -13.40
CA ALA A 146 -20.96 49.28 -12.82
C ALA A 146 -20.25 50.35 -13.67
N ARG A 147 -19.06 50.06 -14.20
CA ARG A 147 -18.33 50.96 -15.10
C ARG A 147 -19.08 51.17 -16.42
N VAL A 148 -19.64 50.12 -17.01
CA VAL A 148 -20.42 50.21 -18.25
C VAL A 148 -21.68 51.05 -18.03
N VAL A 149 -22.40 50.84 -16.94
CA VAL A 149 -23.58 51.65 -16.59
C VAL A 149 -23.20 53.12 -16.42
N GLY A 150 -22.11 53.41 -15.72
CA GLY A 150 -21.59 54.77 -15.59
C GLY A 150 -21.24 55.41 -16.94
N HIS A 151 -20.60 54.67 -17.84
CA HIS A 151 -20.28 55.16 -19.18
C HIS A 151 -21.54 55.41 -20.03
N VAL A 152 -22.55 54.55 -19.94
CA VAL A 152 -23.84 54.75 -20.64
C VAL A 152 -24.58 55.98 -20.11
N ALA A 153 -24.55 56.21 -18.79
CA ALA A 153 -25.13 57.41 -18.19
C ALA A 153 -24.41 58.68 -18.65
N ASP A 154 -23.08 58.66 -18.71
CA ASP A 154 -22.26 59.79 -19.19
C ASP A 154 -22.53 60.10 -20.67
N LEU A 155 -22.66 59.08 -21.53
CA LEU A 155 -23.05 59.25 -22.93
C LEU A 155 -24.47 59.83 -23.10
N ALA A 156 -25.36 59.62 -22.12
CA ALA A 156 -26.71 60.18 -22.15
C ALA A 156 -26.73 61.67 -21.73
N GLU A 157 -25.87 62.06 -20.79
CA GLU A 157 -25.71 63.46 -20.35
C GLU A 157 -24.87 64.28 -21.34
N HIS A 158 -23.84 63.67 -21.93
CA HIS A 158 -22.89 64.27 -22.86
C HIS A 158 -22.90 63.49 -24.18
N PRO A 159 -23.88 63.73 -25.07
CA PRO A 159 -23.96 63.01 -26.34
C PRO A 159 -22.70 63.32 -27.17
N PRO A 160 -22.02 62.29 -27.71
CA PRO A 160 -20.80 62.48 -28.47
C PRO A 160 -21.09 63.34 -29.71
N SER A 161 -20.12 64.18 -30.06
CA SER A 161 -20.24 64.98 -31.28
C SER A 161 -20.27 64.06 -32.51
N ALA A 162 -20.96 64.48 -33.57
CA ALA A 162 -21.09 63.67 -34.80
C ALA A 162 -19.73 63.25 -35.42
N ARG A 163 -18.64 63.95 -35.05
CA ARG A 163 -17.27 63.66 -35.50
C ARG A 163 -16.63 62.49 -34.76
N GLU A 164 -16.88 62.35 -33.46
CA GLU A 164 -16.32 61.27 -32.62
C GLU A 164 -16.99 59.92 -32.91
N VAL A 165 -18.30 59.92 -33.21
CA VAL A 165 -19.04 58.71 -33.58
C VAL A 165 -18.50 58.11 -34.89
N GLN A 166 -18.13 58.97 -35.85
CA GLN A 166 -17.54 58.55 -37.12
C GLN A 166 -16.14 57.94 -36.94
N GLU A 167 -15.30 58.52 -36.07
CA GLU A 167 -13.94 58.05 -35.81
C GLU A 167 -13.92 56.67 -35.11
N VAL A 168 -14.85 56.43 -34.18
CA VAL A 168 -14.99 55.11 -33.52
C VAL A 168 -15.51 54.03 -34.50
N GLN A 169 -16.43 54.39 -35.40
CA GLN A 169 -16.90 53.48 -36.46
C GLN A 169 -15.80 53.13 -37.46
N ASP A 170 -14.97 54.11 -37.83
CA ASP A 170 -13.83 53.88 -38.73
C ASP A 170 -12.78 52.94 -38.08
N VAL A 171 -12.52 53.07 -36.78
CA VAL A 171 -11.60 52.18 -36.03
C VAL A 171 -12.15 50.75 -35.87
N GLN A 172 -13.47 50.56 -35.77
CA GLN A 172 -14.09 49.22 -35.66
C GLN A 172 -14.33 48.53 -36.99
N SER A 173 -14.26 49.25 -38.11
CA SER A 173 -14.35 48.68 -39.45
C SER A 173 -13.06 47.96 -39.85
N VAL A 174 -12.79 46.83 -39.21
CA VAL A 174 -11.68 45.95 -39.60
C VAL A 174 -11.98 45.40 -40.99
N SER A 175 -11.22 45.84 -41.99
CA SER A 175 -11.30 45.32 -43.36
C SER A 175 -11.16 43.78 -43.33
N PRO A 176 -11.99 43.03 -44.08
CA PRO A 176 -11.94 41.58 -44.06
C PRO A 176 -10.56 41.09 -44.49
N LEU A 177 -9.95 40.22 -43.67
CA LEU A 177 -8.59 39.70 -43.89
C LEU A 177 -8.40 39.21 -45.33
N SER A 178 -7.31 39.69 -45.95
CA SER A 178 -6.92 39.31 -47.30
C SER A 178 -6.77 37.79 -47.41
N ARG A 179 -6.98 37.23 -48.61
CA ARG A 179 -6.80 35.78 -48.86
C ARG A 179 -5.43 35.28 -48.38
N ALA A 180 -4.38 36.09 -48.55
CA ALA A 180 -3.03 35.77 -48.10
C ALA A 180 -2.90 35.73 -46.57
N GLU A 181 -3.64 36.58 -45.86
CA GLU A 181 -3.66 36.64 -44.39
C GLU A 181 -4.46 35.48 -43.81
N ARG A 182 -5.58 35.12 -44.42
CA ARG A 182 -6.36 33.93 -44.08
C ARG A 182 -5.53 32.64 -44.25
N CYS A 183 -4.77 32.51 -45.33
CA CYS A 183 -3.86 31.38 -45.51
C CYS A 183 -2.76 31.34 -44.43
N ARG A 184 -2.21 32.50 -44.05
CA ARG A 184 -1.20 32.59 -42.99
C ARG A 184 -1.75 32.25 -41.60
N GLN A 185 -2.98 32.69 -41.28
CA GLN A 185 -3.65 32.29 -40.04
C GLN A 185 -3.97 30.78 -40.01
N ALA A 186 -4.48 30.22 -41.11
CA ALA A 186 -4.75 28.78 -41.20
C ALA A 186 -3.47 27.94 -41.07
N ALA A 187 -2.34 28.40 -41.61
CA ALA A 187 -1.05 27.74 -41.44
C ALA A 187 -0.52 27.83 -40.00
N ARG A 188 -0.77 28.95 -39.30
CA ARG A 188 -0.41 29.11 -37.88
C ARG A 188 -1.24 28.17 -36.99
N ALA A 189 -2.56 28.11 -37.21
CA ALA A 189 -3.47 27.22 -36.49
C ALA A 189 -3.12 25.72 -36.67
N ARG A 190 -2.54 25.33 -37.81
CA ARG A 190 -2.04 23.96 -38.03
C ARG A 190 -0.73 23.66 -37.30
N LYS A 191 0.11 24.66 -37.03
CA LYS A 191 1.36 24.50 -36.27
C LYS A 191 1.13 24.47 -34.76
N THR A 192 0.11 25.18 -34.29
CA THR A 192 -0.40 25.10 -32.92
C THR A 192 -1.57 24.13 -32.89
N GLY A 193 -1.31 22.83 -33.03
CA GLY A 193 -2.33 21.80 -32.85
C GLY A 193 -3.02 21.91 -31.48
N PRO A 194 -4.24 21.36 -31.31
CA PRO A 194 -4.95 21.46 -30.04
C PRO A 194 -4.18 20.71 -28.93
N PRO A 195 -4.34 21.12 -27.65
CA PRO A 195 -3.80 20.38 -26.52
C PRO A 195 -4.39 18.96 -26.41
#